data_AF-A0A1N7F4W3-F1
#
_entry.id   AF-A0A1N7F4W3-F1
#
_cell.length_a   1.000
_cell.length_b   1.000
_cell.length_c   1.000
_cell.angle_alpha   90.00
_cell.angle_beta   90.00
_cell.angle_gamma   90.00
#
_symmetry.space_group_name_H-M   'P 1'
#
loop_
_entity.id
_entity.type
_entity.pdbx_description
1 polymer ?
#
loop_
_entity_poly.entity_id
_entity_poly.type
_entity_poly.pdbx_seq_one_letter_code
_entity_poly.pdbx_strand_id
1 'polypeptide(L)'
;MGAALRKPDVEYGFDLGQGLQGTTLLSHVRHVARRSRCKKYVDLFGACAVLSGNRHVAAQAASEVLMRGLSQALGRRPVIYRVDESDMSFDEAWLLALARSLKTDDTDSATFLLNSRVKKHLHRNLVFLLRAVIDKFPQV
;
A
#
# COMPACT_ATOMS: atom_id res chain seq x y z
N MET A 1 -21.51 37.25 31.26
CA MET A 1 -22.09 35.90 31.11
C MET A 1 -21.97 35.53 29.63
N GLY A 2 -21.08 34.69 29.14
CA GLY A 2 -20.28 33.65 29.77
C GLY A 2 -20.68 32.28 29.20
N ALA A 3 -19.97 31.85 28.14
CA ALA A 3 -19.76 30.46 27.68
C ALA A 3 -21.01 29.64 27.23
N ALA A 4 -20.97 28.70 26.29
CA ALA A 4 -19.90 28.04 25.54
C ALA A 4 -20.47 27.39 24.26
N LEU A 5 -19.65 27.38 23.22
CA LEU A 5 -19.71 26.45 22.09
C LEU A 5 -19.70 24.98 22.59
N ARG A 6 -20.61 24.15 22.08
CA ARG A 6 -20.32 22.72 21.88
C ARG A 6 -21.17 22.15 20.74
N LYS A 7 -20.52 21.91 19.60
CA LYS A 7 -21.02 21.03 18.54
C LYS A 7 -20.98 19.60 19.09
N PRO A 8 -21.98 18.74 18.86
CA PRO A 8 -21.82 17.32 19.09
C PRO A 8 -20.81 16.78 18.07
N ASP A 9 -19.77 16.16 18.61
CA ASP A 9 -18.70 15.49 17.92
C ASP A 9 -19.26 14.42 16.96
N VAL A 10 -18.99 14.58 15.67
CA VAL A 10 -19.16 13.50 14.69
C VAL A 10 -18.07 12.49 14.99
N GLU A 11 -18.41 11.49 15.80
CA GLU A 11 -17.63 10.28 15.97
C GLU A 11 -17.40 9.66 14.58
N TYR A 12 -16.20 9.83 14.03
CA TYR A 12 -15.69 9.00 12.95
C TYR A 12 -15.37 7.62 13.51
N GLY A 13 -16.42 6.88 13.86
CA GLY A 13 -16.39 5.44 13.97
C GLY A 13 -16.05 4.90 12.58
N PHE A 14 -14.84 4.38 12.42
CA PHE A 14 -14.42 3.73 11.19
C PHE A 14 -15.20 2.42 11.10
N ASP A 15 -16.33 2.49 10.40
CA ASP A 15 -17.22 1.37 10.11
C ASP A 15 -16.44 0.30 9.34
N LEU A 16 -16.06 -0.76 10.05
CA LEU A 16 -15.46 -1.98 9.53
C LEU A 16 -16.55 -3.01 9.18
N GLY A 17 -17.76 -2.55 8.84
CA GLY A 17 -18.86 -3.38 8.39
C GLY A 17 -19.23 -3.08 6.94
N GLN A 18 -19.23 -4.12 6.11
CA GLN A 18 -19.91 -4.21 4.80
C GLN A 18 -19.16 -3.64 3.57
N GLY A 19 -18.38 -4.54 2.95
CA GLY A 19 -17.82 -4.38 1.61
C GLY A 19 -16.71 -5.38 1.23
N LEU A 20 -16.60 -6.52 1.91
CA LEU A 20 -15.53 -7.52 1.69
C LEU A 20 -16.06 -8.78 0.99
N GLN A 21 -16.81 -8.61 -0.10
CA GLN A 21 -16.91 -9.65 -1.12
C GLN A 21 -15.79 -9.36 -2.14
N GLY A 22 -14.63 -10.01 -2.01
CA GLY A 22 -13.60 -10.04 -3.08
C GLY A 22 -12.67 -8.82 -3.24
N THR A 23 -12.14 -8.23 -2.16
CA THR A 23 -11.09 -7.19 -2.30
C THR A 23 -9.82 -7.72 -2.94
N THR A 24 -9.59 -7.35 -4.20
CA THR A 24 -8.35 -7.62 -4.95
C THR A 24 -7.19 -6.76 -4.43
N LEU A 25 -5.95 -7.21 -4.64
CA LEU A 25 -4.75 -6.43 -4.31
C LEU A 25 -4.80 -5.02 -4.93
N LEU A 26 -5.30 -4.90 -6.17
CA LEU A 26 -5.43 -3.62 -6.87
C LEU A 26 -6.36 -2.64 -6.14
N SER A 27 -7.53 -3.12 -5.69
CA SER A 27 -8.49 -2.29 -4.96
C SER A 27 -7.90 -1.77 -3.65
N HIS A 28 -7.16 -2.63 -2.94
CA HIS A 28 -6.44 -2.25 -1.72
C HIS A 28 -5.35 -1.22 -1.98
N VAL A 29 -4.50 -1.44 -3.00
CA VAL A 29 -3.45 -0.49 -3.41
C VAL A 29 -4.03 0.87 -3.74
N ARG A 30 -5.12 0.94 -4.51
CA ARG A 30 -5.80 2.20 -4.87
C ARG A 30 -6.35 2.91 -3.63
N HIS A 31 -6.96 2.17 -2.70
CA HIS A 31 -7.47 2.72 -1.45
C HIS A 31 -6.34 3.30 -0.57
N VAL A 32 -5.26 2.52 -0.36
CA VAL A 32 -4.11 2.93 0.46
C VAL A 32 -3.34 4.09 -0.18
N ALA A 33 -3.23 4.11 -1.52
CA ALA A 33 -2.65 5.22 -2.27
C ALA A 33 -3.41 6.52 -2.01
N ARG A 34 -4.75 6.49 -2.05
CA ARG A 34 -5.59 7.66 -1.75
C ARG A 34 -5.38 8.14 -0.30
N ARG A 35 -5.39 7.23 0.66
CA ARG A 35 -5.21 7.54 2.09
C ARG A 35 -3.82 8.13 2.39
N SER A 36 -2.80 7.63 1.70
CA SER A 36 -1.41 8.04 1.90
C SER A 36 -1.05 9.40 1.31
N ARG A 37 -1.80 9.92 0.32
CA ARG A 37 -1.59 11.27 -0.25
C ARG A 37 -1.68 12.39 0.79
N CYS A 38 -2.37 12.16 1.90
CA CYS A 38 -2.54 13.15 2.97
C CYS A 38 -1.40 13.14 4.01
N LYS A 39 -0.45 12.20 3.94
CA LYS A 39 0.64 12.06 4.92
C LYS A 39 2.00 12.22 4.24
N LYS A 40 2.66 13.36 4.47
CA LYS A 40 3.82 13.85 3.71
C LYS A 40 5.17 13.19 4.07
N TYR A 41 5.24 12.46 5.19
CA TYR A 41 6.49 11.83 5.67
C TYR A 41 6.25 10.36 6.07
N VAL A 42 7.22 9.49 5.80
CA VAL A 42 7.27 8.16 6.43
C VAL A 42 7.77 8.39 7.84
N ASP A 43 6.84 8.45 8.78
CA ASP A 43 7.20 8.52 10.20
C ASP A 43 7.92 7.22 10.60
N LEU A 44 8.99 7.36 11.38
CA LEU A 44 9.81 6.26 11.90
C LEU A 44 8.93 5.20 12.59
N PHE A 45 7.85 5.64 13.25
CA PHE A 45 6.85 4.77 13.87
C PHE A 45 6.03 3.94 12.86
N GLY A 46 5.81 4.44 11.64
CA GLY A 46 5.19 3.69 10.56
C GLY A 46 6.07 2.54 10.05
N ALA A 47 7.39 2.74 10.04
CA ALA A 47 8.35 1.68 9.72
C ALA A 47 8.46 0.66 10.86
N CYS A 48 8.44 1.09 12.13
CA CYS A 48 8.41 0.18 13.28
C CYS A 48 7.13 -0.66 13.34
N ALA A 49 5.99 -0.11 12.95
CA ALA A 49 4.72 -0.84 12.92
C ALA A 49 4.72 -2.03 11.93
N VAL A 50 5.56 -1.99 10.88
CA VAL A 50 5.79 -3.13 9.96
C VAL A 50 6.39 -4.33 10.70
N LEU A 51 7.12 -4.09 11.78
CA LEU A 51 7.76 -5.12 12.61
C LEU A 51 6.85 -5.63 13.74
N SER A 52 5.59 -5.17 13.81
CA SER A 52 4.66 -5.61 14.86
C SER A 52 4.40 -7.12 14.77
N GLY A 53 4.37 -7.79 15.93
CA GLY A 53 3.95 -9.19 16.02
C GLY A 53 2.46 -9.40 15.64
N ASN A 54 1.66 -8.32 15.61
CA ASN A 54 0.31 -8.39 15.09
C ASN A 54 0.33 -8.31 13.56
N ARG A 55 0.06 -9.44 12.91
CA ARG A 55 0.05 -9.57 11.44
C ARG A 55 -0.89 -8.59 10.73
N HIS A 56 -1.98 -8.15 11.34
CA HIS A 56 -2.89 -7.17 10.71
C HIS A 56 -2.31 -5.75 10.76
N VAL A 57 -1.77 -5.36 11.92
CA VAL A 57 -1.11 -4.06 12.09
C VAL A 57 0.13 -3.96 11.19
N ALA A 58 0.95 -5.02 11.16
CA ALA A 58 2.13 -5.10 10.31
C ALA A 58 1.80 -4.96 8.83
N ALA A 59 0.79 -5.68 8.31
CA ALA A 59 0.43 -5.63 6.90
C ALA A 59 -0.18 -4.28 6.48
N GLN A 60 -1.01 -3.67 7.35
CA GLN A 60 -1.56 -2.34 7.08
C GLN A 60 -0.45 -1.28 7.07
N ALA A 61 0.46 -1.33 8.06
CA ALA A 61 1.64 -0.47 8.09
C ALA A 61 2.52 -0.70 6.87
N ALA A 62 2.76 -1.95 6.48
CA ALA A 62 3.54 -2.31 5.29
C ALA A 62 2.91 -1.74 4.02
N SER A 63 1.57 -1.80 3.88
CA SER A 63 0.85 -1.23 2.74
C SER A 63 1.05 0.28 2.65
N GLU A 64 0.96 0.99 3.78
CA GLU A 64 1.18 2.45 3.82
C GLU A 64 2.62 2.84 3.53
N VAL A 65 3.57 2.13 4.14
CA VAL A 65 5.01 2.36 3.94
C VAL A 65 5.38 2.02 2.49
N LEU A 66 4.85 0.94 1.92
CA LEU A 66 5.00 0.57 0.51
C LEU A 66 4.54 1.70 -0.41
N MET A 67 3.30 2.17 -0.25
CA MET A 67 2.75 3.20 -1.15
C MET A 67 3.47 4.54 -1.05
N ARG A 68 3.99 4.90 0.14
CA ARG A 68 4.81 6.11 0.30
C ARG A 68 6.21 5.93 -0.25
N GLY A 69 6.85 4.81 0.08
CA GLY A 69 8.18 4.43 -0.38
C GLY A 69 8.25 4.17 -1.89
N LEU A 70 7.13 3.87 -2.54
CA LEU A 70 7.06 3.64 -3.98
C LEU A 70 7.51 4.88 -4.78
N SER A 71 7.18 6.08 -4.32
CA SER A 71 7.65 7.32 -4.96
C SER A 71 9.16 7.50 -4.91
N GLN A 72 9.78 7.06 -3.81
CA GLN A 72 11.24 7.08 -3.64
C GLN A 72 11.89 5.97 -4.45
N ALA A 73 11.29 4.77 -4.46
CA ALA A 73 11.75 3.62 -5.22
C ALA A 73 11.79 3.87 -6.73
N LEU A 74 10.76 4.55 -7.26
CA LEU A 74 10.65 4.90 -8.67
C LEU A 74 11.37 6.20 -9.04
N GLY A 75 11.80 7.00 -8.07
CA GLY A 75 12.37 8.33 -8.29
C GLY A 75 11.38 9.36 -8.88
N ARG A 76 10.09 9.00 -8.98
CA ARG A 76 8.99 9.85 -9.44
C ARG A 76 7.70 9.46 -8.73
N ARG A 77 6.69 10.32 -8.80
CA ARG A 77 5.36 10.00 -8.28
C ARG A 77 4.73 8.88 -9.13
N PRO A 78 4.30 7.75 -8.54
CA PRO A 78 3.56 6.73 -9.27
C PRO A 78 2.18 7.25 -9.67
N VAL A 79 1.73 6.88 -10.87
CA VAL A 79 0.38 7.10 -11.37
C VAL A 79 -0.48 5.97 -10.81
N ILE A 80 -1.42 6.28 -9.92
CA ILE A 80 -2.37 5.31 -9.36
C ILE A 80 -3.76 5.87 -9.55
N TYR A 81 -4.62 5.10 -10.22
CA TYR A 81 -5.98 5.52 -10.55
C TYR A 81 -6.92 5.41 -9.35
N ARG A 82 -8.15 5.86 -9.54
CA ARG A 82 -9.20 5.78 -8.51
C ARG A 82 -9.76 4.36 -8.46
N VAL A 83 -10.37 3.99 -7.33
CA VAL A 83 -10.88 2.63 -7.09
C VAL A 83 -11.91 2.21 -8.15
N ASP A 84 -12.71 3.16 -8.61
CA ASP A 84 -13.79 3.06 -9.60
C ASP A 84 -13.34 3.12 -11.07
N GLU A 85 -12.06 3.34 -11.34
CA GLU A 85 -11.53 3.40 -12.71
C GLU A 85 -11.42 2.00 -13.32
N SER A 86 -11.97 1.79 -14.52
CA SER A 86 -11.90 0.50 -15.22
C SER A 86 -10.49 0.22 -15.76
N ASP A 87 -9.79 1.27 -16.18
CA ASP A 87 -8.46 1.17 -16.73
C ASP A 87 -7.41 0.96 -15.65
N MET A 88 -6.24 0.49 -16.08
CA MET A 88 -5.08 0.31 -15.22
C MET A 88 -3.91 1.11 -15.77
N SER A 89 -3.29 1.92 -14.92
CA SER A 89 -2.05 2.61 -15.26
C SER A 89 -0.90 1.60 -15.40
N PHE A 90 0.16 1.98 -16.12
CA PHE A 90 1.35 1.15 -16.22
C PHE A 90 1.93 0.85 -14.82
N ASP A 91 1.93 1.82 -13.91
CA ASP A 91 2.51 1.66 -12.57
C ASP A 91 1.73 0.63 -11.74
N GLU A 92 0.41 0.60 -11.87
CA GLU A 92 -0.46 -0.43 -11.28
C GLU A 92 -0.21 -1.81 -11.90
N ALA A 93 -0.15 -1.88 -13.24
CA ALA A 93 0.11 -3.12 -13.96
C ALA A 93 1.45 -3.76 -13.57
N TRP A 94 2.50 -2.93 -13.50
CA TRP A 94 3.83 -3.34 -13.07
C TRP A 94 3.83 -3.84 -11.62
N LEU A 95 3.13 -3.15 -10.71
CA LEU A 95 3.07 -3.54 -9.30
C LEU A 95 2.35 -4.88 -9.12
N LEU A 96 1.25 -5.10 -9.83
CA LEU A 96 0.53 -6.37 -9.81
C LEU A 96 1.34 -7.51 -10.43
N ALA A 97 2.02 -7.26 -11.56
CA ALA A 97 2.90 -8.25 -12.17
C ALA A 97 4.03 -8.65 -11.21
N LEU A 98 4.68 -7.67 -10.56
CA LEU A 98 5.72 -7.94 -9.56
C LEU A 98 5.15 -8.73 -8.38
N ALA A 99 3.96 -8.36 -7.91
CA ALA A 99 3.31 -9.06 -6.81
C ALA A 99 3.00 -10.52 -7.15
N ARG A 100 2.50 -10.78 -8.37
CA ARG A 100 2.25 -12.13 -8.86
C ARG A 100 3.54 -12.94 -8.94
N SER A 101 4.60 -12.41 -9.55
CA SER A 101 5.90 -13.10 -9.65
C SER A 101 6.48 -13.43 -8.28
N LEU A 102 6.37 -12.51 -7.31
CA LEU A 102 6.83 -12.76 -5.93
C LEU A 102 6.01 -13.84 -5.22
N LYS A 103 4.71 -13.97 -5.54
CA LYS A 103 3.82 -14.96 -4.94
C LYS A 103 4.00 -16.36 -5.52
N THR A 104 4.37 -16.45 -6.80
CA THR A 104 4.66 -17.72 -7.48
C THR A 104 6.14 -18.10 -7.42
N ASP A 105 6.95 -17.36 -6.64
CA ASP A 105 8.41 -17.48 -6.55
C ASP A 105 9.14 -17.46 -7.93
N ASP A 106 8.53 -16.79 -8.92
CA ASP A 106 9.14 -16.52 -10.22
C ASP A 106 10.19 -15.42 -10.08
N THR A 107 11.40 -15.85 -9.71
CA THR A 107 12.51 -14.98 -9.34
C THR A 107 13.08 -14.24 -10.56
N ASP A 108 13.01 -14.83 -11.75
CA ASP A 108 13.50 -14.22 -12.99
C ASP A 108 12.61 -13.05 -13.40
N SER A 109 11.29 -13.27 -13.44
CA SER A 109 10.32 -12.21 -13.72
C SER A 109 10.37 -11.11 -12.65
N ALA A 110 10.47 -11.47 -11.37
CA ALA A 110 10.60 -10.48 -10.30
C ALA A 110 11.87 -9.63 -10.45
N THR A 111 13.01 -10.26 -10.76
CA THR A 111 14.29 -9.58 -10.97
C THR A 111 14.25 -8.65 -12.18
N PHE A 112 13.66 -9.10 -13.29
CA PHE A 112 13.45 -8.28 -14.47
C PHE A 112 12.59 -7.05 -14.15
N LEU A 113 11.44 -7.24 -13.50
CA LEU A 113 10.52 -6.17 -13.14
C LEU A 113 11.16 -5.16 -12.18
N LEU A 114 11.93 -5.61 -11.20
CA LEU A 114 12.67 -4.73 -10.28
C LEU A 114 13.74 -3.90 -11.01
N ASN A 115 14.54 -4.54 -11.87
CA ASN A 115 15.57 -3.85 -12.65
C ASN A 115 14.99 -2.84 -13.65
N SER A 116 13.78 -3.09 -14.16
CA SER A 116 13.15 -2.19 -15.13
C SER A 116 12.83 -0.79 -14.57
N ARG A 117 12.71 -0.65 -13.25
CA ARG A 117 12.13 0.57 -12.63
C ARG A 117 12.72 1.01 -11.30
N VAL A 118 13.41 0.14 -10.58
CA VAL A 118 13.85 0.41 -9.21
C VAL A 118 15.37 0.30 -9.15
N LYS A 119 16.02 1.25 -8.47
CA LYS A 119 17.47 1.19 -8.23
C LYS A 119 17.80 -0.02 -7.35
N LYS A 120 18.90 -0.72 -7.66
CA LYS A 120 19.30 -1.99 -6.99
C LYS A 120 19.27 -1.93 -5.45
N HIS A 121 19.76 -0.84 -4.85
CA HIS A 121 19.81 -0.71 -3.38
C HIS A 121 18.43 -0.63 -2.70
N LEU A 122 17.35 -0.40 -3.45
CA LEU A 122 15.97 -0.35 -2.93
C LEU A 122 15.20 -1.65 -3.14
N HIS A 123 15.75 -2.61 -3.91
CA HIS A 123 15.08 -3.87 -4.25
C HIS A 123 14.66 -4.64 -3.01
N ARG A 124 15.59 -4.87 -2.08
CA ARG A 124 15.34 -5.66 -0.87
C ARG A 124 14.21 -5.07 -0.02
N ASN A 125 14.22 -3.76 0.18
CA ASN A 125 13.20 -3.08 0.99
C ASN A 125 11.82 -3.16 0.31
N LEU A 126 11.78 -2.95 -1.00
CA LEU A 126 10.53 -3.04 -1.75
C LEU A 126 9.95 -4.45 -1.73
N VAL A 127 10.77 -5.48 -1.96
CA VAL A 127 10.34 -6.88 -1.93
C VAL A 127 9.83 -7.26 -0.55
N PHE A 128 10.54 -6.87 0.52
CA PHE A 128 10.12 -7.13 1.90
C PHE A 128 8.73 -6.56 2.19
N LEU A 129 8.52 -5.28 1.87
CA LEU A 129 7.23 -4.62 2.08
C LEU A 129 6.12 -5.24 1.23
N LEU A 130 6.41 -5.53 -0.03
CA LEU A 130 5.42 -6.06 -0.96
C LEU A 130 5.01 -7.50 -0.58
N ARG A 131 5.94 -8.36 -0.15
CA ARG A 131 5.63 -9.70 0.38
C ARG A 131 4.73 -9.63 1.61
N ALA A 132 5.04 -8.73 2.56
CA ALA A 132 4.22 -8.53 3.76
C ALA A 132 2.76 -8.10 3.43
N VAL A 133 2.55 -7.41 2.31
CA VAL A 133 1.21 -7.06 1.81
C VAL A 133 0.55 -8.25 1.12
N ILE A 134 1.25 -8.93 0.21
CA ILE A 134 0.72 -10.02 -0.62
C ILE A 134 0.24 -11.21 0.22
N ASP A 135 0.93 -11.53 1.31
CA ASP A 135 0.57 -12.65 2.19
C ASP A 135 -0.85 -12.52 2.78
N LYS A 136 -1.45 -11.33 2.73
CA LYS A 136 -2.84 -11.09 3.14
C LYS A 136 -3.87 -11.30 2.02
N PHE A 137 -3.44 -11.39 0.78
CA PHE A 137 -4.32 -11.51 -0.38
C PHE A 137 -4.18 -12.90 -1.01
N PRO A 138 -5.19 -13.78 -0.87
CA PRO A 138 -5.13 -15.14 -1.43
C PRO A 138 -5.15 -15.14 -2.96
N GLN A 139 -5.54 -14.05 -3.60
CA GLN A 139 -5.57 -13.87 -5.05
C GLN A 139 -4.93 -12.54 -5.45
N VAL A 140 -3.96 -12.62 -6.36
CA VAL A 140 -3.18 -11.50 -6.92
C VAL A 140 -3.22 -11.61 -8.43
#